data_AF-A0A8D3AHW9-F1
#
_entry.id   AF-A0A8D3AHW9-F1
#
_cell.length_a   1.000
_cell.length_b   1.000
_cell.length_c   1.000
_cell.angle_alpha   90.00
_cell.angle_beta   90.00
_cell.angle_gamma   90.00
#
_symmetry.space_group_name_H-M   'P 1'
#
loop_
_entity.id
_entity.type
_entity.pdbx_description
1 polymer ?
#
loop_
_entity_poly.entity_id
_entity_poly.type
_entity_poly.pdbx_seq_one_letter_code
_entity_poly.pdbx_strand_id
1 'polypeptide(L)'
;EWFHRDITGLQAEEMLKSRGIYGSFLARPSRKNVGDFSLSVRVGEQVTHIRIQNTGDFYDLYGGEKFATLSELVEYYTAENGILQDKDGTVIELKYPFNCSDPTTERWYHGHLSGPNAEKLLSAREEPGTFLVRESLSKPGDFVLSVQTDEKIKTGGKRVSHIKIMCQNDRYTVGGSEMFDTLADLVDYYKRKGIEELSGNWVHLKQPYYSTRVNAADIDSRVKELNVTTQQQHQQQQQEGEKSKAGFWEEFDALQKLESKVKRSREEGQRPENKSKNRYKNILPFDDTRVVLQDVDPSIVGSDYINGNYVKNNLWEAGDQKVYIATQGCLATTVNDFWQMVWQENTRVIVMTTREVEKGRNKCVPYWPDLHNTKEMGSYVVTCKSEREAADYKVRLLEIAPPKQSHSVWHFQYLSWPDHGVPQEPGGVLSFLTQVNSKQDEFPNAGPIIIHCSAGIGRTGTILVIDMIIYTIDTLGLDCDIDIPKYIQMVREQRSGMVQTETQYKFIYLAVSEYIQSTKAKDSASMETETEYGNLQLKHQPATRKVSK
;
A
#
# COMPACT_ATOMS: atom_id res chain seq x y z
N GLU A 1 -14.01 6.00 -7.76
CA GLU A 1 -12.82 6.70 -7.23
C GLU A 1 -12.14 7.56 -8.29
N TRP A 2 -11.81 7.04 -9.48
CA TRP A 2 -11.28 7.83 -10.61
C TRP A 2 -12.29 8.78 -11.29
N PHE A 3 -13.55 8.82 -10.83
CA PHE A 3 -14.60 9.67 -11.38
C PHE A 3 -14.81 10.92 -10.53
N HIS A 4 -14.49 12.08 -11.10
CA HIS A 4 -14.57 13.38 -10.44
C HIS A 4 -15.84 14.12 -10.88
N ARG A 5 -16.72 14.41 -9.91
CA ARG A 5 -18.09 14.89 -10.19
C ARG A 5 -18.16 16.34 -10.62
N ASP A 6 -17.39 17.22 -9.99
CA ASP A 6 -17.43 18.66 -10.26
C ASP A 6 -16.04 19.27 -10.44
N ILE A 7 -15.36 18.85 -11.51
CA ILE A 7 -14.12 19.49 -11.94
C ILE A 7 -14.21 19.90 -13.42
N THR A 8 -13.60 21.04 -13.73
CA THR A 8 -13.40 21.51 -15.11
C THR A 8 -12.29 20.74 -15.81
N GLY A 9 -12.19 20.90 -17.14
CA GLY A 9 -11.02 20.40 -17.88
C GLY A 9 -9.71 21.03 -17.43
N LEU A 10 -9.71 22.33 -17.13
CA LEU A 10 -8.53 23.05 -16.65
C LEU A 10 -8.08 22.56 -15.26
N GLN A 11 -9.02 22.37 -14.34
CA GLN A 11 -8.71 21.80 -13.02
C GLN A 11 -8.20 20.35 -13.14
N ALA A 12 -8.81 19.53 -14.00
CA ALA A 12 -8.32 18.18 -14.26
C ALA A 12 -6.88 18.17 -14.80
N GLU A 13 -6.56 19.10 -15.71
CA GLU A 13 -5.22 19.28 -16.25
C GLU A 13 -4.21 19.69 -15.17
N GLU A 14 -4.56 20.67 -14.33
CA GLU A 14 -3.74 21.11 -13.21
C GLU A 14 -3.49 19.97 -12.20
N MET A 15 -4.54 19.21 -11.85
CA MET A 15 -4.45 18.08 -10.91
C MET A 15 -3.55 16.97 -11.44
N LEU A 16 -3.73 16.56 -12.71
CA LEU A 16 -2.92 15.51 -13.33
C LEU A 16 -1.47 15.94 -13.53
N LYS A 17 -1.21 17.20 -13.89
CA LYS A 17 0.15 17.73 -14.03
C LYS A 17 0.89 17.88 -12.72
N SER A 18 0.20 18.33 -11.67
CA SER A 18 0.80 18.56 -10.35
C SER A 18 1.04 17.27 -9.58
N ARG A 19 0.10 16.32 -9.59
CA ARG A 19 0.13 15.14 -8.71
C ARG A 19 0.09 13.79 -9.42
N GLY A 20 -0.32 13.77 -10.70
CA GLY A 20 -0.36 12.54 -11.49
C GLY A 20 1.00 12.22 -12.10
N ILE A 21 1.15 11.01 -12.65
CA ILE A 21 2.32 10.57 -13.42
C ILE A 21 1.92 10.19 -14.85
N TYR A 22 2.88 9.78 -15.68
CA TYR A 22 2.58 9.28 -17.02
C TYR A 22 1.57 8.13 -16.97
N GLY A 23 0.50 8.23 -17.76
CA GLY A 23 -0.60 7.26 -17.78
C GLY A 23 -1.61 7.44 -16.64
N SER A 24 -1.46 8.46 -15.79
CA SER A 24 -2.49 8.83 -14.82
C SER A 24 -3.75 9.33 -15.54
N PHE A 25 -4.93 8.89 -15.09
CA PHE A 25 -6.19 9.25 -15.72
C PHE A 25 -7.31 9.49 -14.73
N LEU A 26 -8.27 10.33 -15.12
CA LEU A 26 -9.53 10.50 -14.42
C LEU A 26 -10.67 10.72 -15.41
N ALA A 27 -11.89 10.38 -15.01
CA ALA A 27 -13.09 10.70 -15.77
C ALA A 27 -13.91 11.77 -15.05
N ARG A 28 -14.62 12.59 -15.82
CA ARG A 28 -15.47 13.68 -15.30
C ARG A 28 -16.62 13.98 -16.25
N PRO A 29 -17.70 14.62 -15.79
CA PRO A 29 -18.73 15.16 -16.68
C PRO A 29 -18.16 16.17 -17.70
N SER A 30 -18.73 16.19 -18.90
CA SER A 30 -18.38 17.17 -19.93
C SER A 30 -19.12 18.49 -19.69
N ARG A 31 -18.36 19.59 -19.50
CA ARG A 31 -18.95 20.95 -19.44
C ARG A 31 -19.31 21.52 -20.82
N LYS A 32 -18.76 20.96 -21.90
CA LYS A 32 -19.06 21.41 -23.28
C LYS A 32 -20.33 20.78 -23.83
N ASN A 33 -20.56 19.50 -23.53
CA ASN A 33 -21.71 18.74 -24.02
C ASN A 33 -22.43 18.11 -22.82
N VAL A 34 -23.55 18.69 -22.43
CA VAL A 34 -24.35 18.21 -21.29
C VAL A 34 -24.83 16.78 -21.56
N GLY A 35 -24.61 15.87 -20.60
CA GLY A 35 -24.95 14.45 -20.71
C GLY A 35 -23.78 13.54 -21.08
N ASP A 36 -22.73 14.09 -21.70
CA ASP A 36 -21.50 13.36 -22.02
C ASP A 36 -20.46 13.43 -20.89
N PHE A 37 -19.44 12.60 -21.02
CA PHE A 37 -18.28 12.56 -20.12
C PHE A 37 -16.98 12.89 -20.85
N SER A 38 -15.92 13.11 -20.09
CA SER A 38 -14.57 13.35 -20.59
C SER A 38 -13.59 12.54 -19.77
N LEU A 39 -12.75 11.76 -20.45
CA LEU A 39 -11.58 11.09 -19.90
C LEU A 39 -10.39 12.03 -20.05
N SER A 40 -9.74 12.39 -18.96
CA SER A 40 -8.53 13.22 -18.95
C SER A 40 -7.35 12.32 -18.60
N VAL A 41 -6.32 12.29 -19.44
CA VAL A 41 -5.18 11.38 -19.32
C VAL A 41 -3.88 12.15 -19.43
N ARG A 42 -2.93 11.92 -18.53
CA ARG A 42 -1.58 12.48 -18.60
C ARG A 42 -0.73 11.66 -19.58
N VAL A 43 -0.36 12.28 -20.68
CA VAL A 43 0.50 11.72 -21.73
C VAL A 43 1.78 12.55 -21.79
N GLY A 44 2.81 12.07 -21.11
CA GLY A 44 4.07 12.80 -20.88
C GLY A 44 3.83 14.02 -19.99
N GLU A 45 4.21 15.20 -20.49
CA GLU A 45 4.01 16.50 -19.82
C GLU A 45 2.67 17.16 -20.17
N GLN A 46 1.87 16.55 -21.04
CA GLN A 46 0.59 17.09 -21.48
C GLN A 46 -0.58 16.27 -20.91
N VAL A 47 -1.76 16.89 -20.90
CA VAL A 47 -3.00 16.21 -20.55
C VAL A 47 -3.92 16.23 -21.76
N THR A 48 -4.30 15.05 -22.20
CA THR A 48 -5.24 14.85 -23.31
C THR A 48 -6.65 14.65 -22.76
N HIS A 49 -7.65 15.26 -23.39
CA HIS A 49 -9.06 15.10 -23.01
C HIS A 49 -9.84 14.39 -24.11
N ILE A 50 -10.30 13.18 -23.82
CA ILE A 50 -11.07 12.34 -24.73
C ILE A 50 -12.54 12.44 -24.34
N ARG A 51 -13.41 12.70 -25.31
CA ARG A 51 -14.86 12.76 -25.11
C ARG A 51 -15.41 11.34 -25.06
N ILE A 52 -16.26 11.08 -24.08
CA ILE A 52 -17.06 9.86 -23.98
C ILE A 52 -18.52 10.26 -24.22
N GLN A 53 -19.10 9.78 -25.30
CA GLN A 53 -20.50 10.01 -25.62
C GLN A 53 -21.38 9.05 -24.82
N ASN A 54 -22.45 9.58 -24.22
CA ASN A 54 -23.48 8.77 -23.59
C ASN A 54 -24.81 9.00 -24.32
N THR A 55 -25.28 7.99 -25.04
CA THR A 55 -26.54 8.06 -25.80
C THR A 55 -27.76 7.68 -24.97
N GLY A 56 -27.57 7.21 -23.73
CA GLY A 56 -28.59 6.59 -22.89
C GLY A 56 -28.63 5.07 -23.01
N ASP A 57 -28.10 4.51 -24.11
CA ASP A 57 -28.04 3.06 -24.36
C ASP A 57 -26.64 2.48 -24.11
N PHE A 58 -25.59 3.25 -24.38
CA PHE A 58 -24.19 2.82 -24.24
C PHE A 58 -23.24 4.02 -24.11
N TYR A 59 -22.03 3.72 -23.64
CA TYR A 59 -20.89 4.63 -23.58
C TYR A 59 -19.92 4.34 -24.74
N ASP A 60 -19.49 5.37 -25.45
CA ASP A 60 -18.66 5.28 -26.65
C ASP A 60 -17.52 6.32 -26.59
N LEU A 61 -16.30 5.89 -26.92
CA LEU A 61 -15.14 6.75 -27.19
C LEU A 61 -14.95 6.96 -28.70
N TYR A 62 -15.41 8.11 -29.22
CA TYR A 62 -15.16 8.57 -30.60
C TYR A 62 -15.37 7.52 -31.73
N GLY A 63 -16.41 6.69 -31.63
CA GLY A 63 -16.73 5.65 -32.63
C GLY A 63 -15.93 4.35 -32.46
N GLY A 64 -15.34 4.14 -31.28
CA GLY A 64 -14.68 2.89 -30.88
C GLY A 64 -15.67 1.83 -30.36
N GLU A 65 -15.17 0.99 -29.46
CA GLU A 65 -15.98 -0.03 -28.77
C GLU A 65 -17.06 0.61 -27.87
N LYS A 66 -18.16 -0.12 -27.67
CA LYS A 66 -19.34 0.34 -26.91
C LYS A 66 -19.46 -0.42 -25.60
N PHE A 67 -19.72 0.29 -24.51
CA PHE A 67 -19.76 -0.26 -23.16
C PHE A 67 -21.08 0.03 -22.46
N ALA A 68 -21.52 -0.85 -21.56
CA ALA A 68 -22.76 -0.64 -20.82
C ALA A 68 -22.56 0.32 -19.63
N THR A 69 -21.36 0.36 -19.05
CA THR A 69 -21.02 1.30 -17.98
C THR A 69 -19.68 1.99 -18.23
N LEU A 70 -19.48 3.15 -17.60
CA LEU A 70 -18.20 3.86 -17.63
C LEU A 70 -17.08 3.03 -16.98
N SER A 71 -17.41 2.19 -15.99
CA SER A 71 -16.45 1.27 -15.36
C SER A 71 -15.95 0.21 -16.32
N GLU A 72 -16.85 -0.45 -17.06
CA GLU A 72 -16.45 -1.45 -18.07
C GLU A 72 -15.55 -0.83 -19.15
N LEU A 73 -15.85 0.40 -19.57
CA LEU A 73 -15.02 1.15 -20.51
C LEU A 73 -13.61 1.36 -19.96
N VAL A 74 -13.48 1.82 -18.71
CA VAL A 74 -12.16 2.03 -18.08
C VAL A 74 -11.43 0.71 -17.89
N GLU A 75 -12.10 -0.32 -17.37
CA GLU A 75 -11.52 -1.66 -17.17
C GLU A 75 -10.99 -2.24 -18.48
N TYR A 76 -11.74 -2.10 -19.58
CA TYR A 76 -11.33 -2.58 -20.89
C TYR A 76 -10.01 -1.96 -21.37
N TYR A 77 -9.90 -0.63 -21.30
CA TYR A 77 -8.71 0.09 -21.76
C TYR A 77 -7.54 0.07 -20.76
N THR A 78 -7.79 -0.26 -19.49
CA THR A 78 -6.74 -0.44 -18.48
C THR A 78 -6.12 -1.86 -18.56
N ALA A 79 -6.91 -2.87 -18.91
CA ALA A 79 -6.46 -4.26 -19.00
C ALA A 79 -5.79 -4.62 -20.36
N GLU A 80 -5.21 -3.65 -21.06
CA GLU A 80 -4.56 -3.79 -22.37
C GLU A 80 -5.41 -4.40 -23.50
N ASN A 81 -6.73 -4.51 -23.32
CA ASN A 81 -7.63 -5.12 -24.31
C ASN A 81 -7.97 -4.18 -25.49
N GLY A 82 -7.51 -2.91 -25.45
CA GLY A 82 -7.73 -1.93 -26.51
C GLY A 82 -6.67 -0.83 -26.51
N ILE A 83 -6.43 -0.25 -27.69
CA ILE A 83 -5.48 0.86 -27.86
C ILE A 83 -6.27 2.17 -27.99
N LEU A 84 -6.05 3.11 -27.08
CA LEU A 84 -6.52 4.49 -27.26
C LEU A 84 -5.47 5.28 -28.04
N GLN A 85 -5.90 6.04 -29.04
CA GLN A 85 -5.03 6.91 -29.82
C GLN A 85 -5.64 8.31 -29.96
N ASP A 86 -4.80 9.33 -29.88
CA ASP A 86 -5.19 10.69 -30.23
C ASP A 86 -5.22 10.87 -31.76
N LYS A 87 -5.76 11.99 -32.24
CA LYS A 87 -5.90 12.31 -33.67
C LYS A 87 -4.58 12.36 -34.44
N ASP A 88 -3.47 12.56 -33.75
CA ASP A 88 -2.12 12.57 -34.30
C ASP A 88 -1.45 11.18 -34.29
N GLY A 89 -2.14 10.14 -33.81
CA GLY A 89 -1.66 8.77 -33.72
C GLY A 89 -0.91 8.44 -32.42
N THR A 90 -0.80 9.38 -31.48
CA THR A 90 -0.16 9.14 -30.17
C THR A 90 -0.96 8.11 -29.37
N VAL A 91 -0.31 7.03 -28.93
CA VAL A 91 -0.93 6.02 -28.07
C VAL A 91 -1.14 6.58 -26.66
N ILE A 92 -2.34 6.41 -26.15
CA ILE A 92 -2.77 6.85 -24.83
C ILE A 92 -2.94 5.61 -23.96
N GLU A 93 -2.15 5.53 -22.89
CA GLU A 93 -2.18 4.40 -21.96
C GLU A 93 -2.91 4.80 -20.67
N LEU A 94 -3.94 4.04 -20.27
CA LEU A 94 -4.58 4.18 -18.97
C LEU A 94 -3.89 3.26 -17.99
N LYS A 95 -3.00 3.81 -17.15
CA LYS A 95 -2.21 3.02 -16.21
C LYS A 95 -2.67 3.22 -14.77
N TYR A 96 -2.83 4.48 -14.36
CA TYR A 96 -2.95 4.82 -12.95
C TYR A 96 -4.21 5.67 -12.70
N PRO A 97 -5.26 5.11 -12.07
CA PRO A 97 -6.44 5.91 -11.75
C PRO A 97 -6.07 7.03 -10.78
N PHE A 98 -6.43 8.26 -11.12
CA PHE A 98 -6.26 9.45 -10.28
C PHE A 98 -7.54 9.64 -9.46
N ASN A 99 -7.54 9.17 -8.21
CA ASN A 99 -8.77 9.14 -7.42
C ASN A 99 -9.17 10.53 -6.91
N CYS A 100 -10.47 10.76 -6.76
CA CYS A 100 -10.98 11.88 -5.98
C CYS A 100 -10.88 11.59 -4.49
N SER A 101 -10.87 12.63 -3.66
CA SER A 101 -11.03 12.48 -2.21
C SER A 101 -12.35 11.76 -1.89
N ASP A 102 -12.33 10.96 -0.83
CA ASP A 102 -13.53 10.25 -0.41
C ASP A 102 -14.61 11.28 0.02
N PRO A 103 -15.90 11.06 -0.33
CA PRO A 103 -16.99 11.98 0.03
C PRO A 103 -17.29 11.99 1.54
N THR A 104 -16.67 11.11 2.30
CA THR A 104 -16.77 11.00 3.74
C THR A 104 -15.52 10.30 4.29
N THR A 105 -15.13 10.65 5.52
CA THR A 105 -14.05 9.96 6.24
C THR A 105 -14.52 8.69 6.94
N GLU A 106 -15.81 8.37 6.87
CA GLU A 106 -16.42 7.27 7.62
C GLU A 106 -16.01 5.88 7.08
N ARG A 107 -15.55 4.98 7.96
CA ARG A 107 -15.14 3.61 7.58
C ARG A 107 -16.20 2.74 6.91
N TRP A 108 -17.49 3.05 7.00
CA TRP A 108 -18.52 2.26 6.29
C TRP A 108 -18.59 2.57 4.79
N TYR A 109 -17.79 3.52 4.30
CA TYR A 109 -17.66 3.81 2.88
C TYR A 109 -16.60 2.92 2.22
N HIS A 110 -16.98 2.28 1.11
CA HIS A 110 -16.17 1.31 0.36
C HIS A 110 -15.86 1.79 -1.06
N GLY A 111 -16.16 3.05 -1.37
CA GLY A 111 -15.88 3.67 -2.67
C GLY A 111 -16.27 2.79 -3.85
N HIS A 112 -15.32 2.49 -4.74
CA HIS A 112 -15.59 1.73 -5.96
C HIS A 112 -15.77 0.22 -5.68
N LEU A 113 -16.98 -0.17 -5.28
CA LEU A 113 -17.34 -1.57 -4.99
C LEU A 113 -18.57 -2.00 -5.81
N SER A 114 -18.47 -3.15 -6.48
CA SER A 114 -19.60 -3.72 -7.24
C SER A 114 -20.67 -4.30 -6.30
N GLY A 115 -21.91 -4.36 -6.79
CA GLY A 115 -23.03 -5.00 -6.06
C GLY A 115 -22.69 -6.44 -5.63
N PRO A 116 -22.26 -7.32 -6.55
CA PRO A 116 -21.90 -8.69 -6.20
C PRO A 116 -20.75 -8.80 -5.17
N ASN A 117 -19.75 -7.93 -5.25
CA ASN A 117 -18.67 -7.93 -4.25
C ASN A 117 -19.17 -7.45 -2.87
N ALA A 118 -20.05 -6.45 -2.84
CA ALA A 118 -20.72 -6.03 -1.61
C ALA A 118 -21.56 -7.17 -1.00
N GLU A 119 -22.29 -7.93 -1.83
CA GLU A 119 -23.04 -9.10 -1.39
C GLU A 119 -22.11 -10.16 -0.76
N LYS A 120 -20.96 -10.43 -1.39
CA LYS A 120 -19.95 -11.37 -0.88
C LYS A 120 -19.40 -10.94 0.49
N LEU A 121 -19.06 -9.66 0.65
CA LEU A 121 -18.56 -9.11 1.91
C LEU A 121 -19.60 -9.20 3.03
N LEU A 122 -20.83 -8.76 2.76
CA LEU A 122 -21.91 -8.76 3.75
C LEU A 122 -22.35 -10.19 4.11
N SER A 123 -22.39 -11.10 3.14
CA SER A 123 -22.74 -12.50 3.38
C SER A 123 -21.75 -13.22 4.30
N ALA A 124 -20.47 -12.81 4.31
CA ALA A 124 -19.44 -13.45 5.12
C ALA A 124 -19.57 -13.17 6.63
N ARG A 125 -20.29 -12.12 7.05
CA ARG A 125 -20.49 -11.78 8.48
C ARG A 125 -21.72 -12.45 9.11
N GLU A 126 -22.71 -12.85 8.32
CA GLU A 126 -23.99 -13.42 8.78
C GLU A 126 -24.76 -12.60 9.84
N GLU A 127 -24.50 -11.30 9.98
CA GLU A 127 -25.10 -10.40 10.96
C GLU A 127 -26.14 -9.46 10.28
N PRO A 128 -27.45 -9.65 10.47
CA PRO A 128 -28.47 -8.79 9.85
C PRO A 128 -28.38 -7.34 10.31
N GLY A 129 -28.73 -6.42 9.41
CA GLY A 129 -28.57 -4.99 9.60
C GLY A 129 -27.14 -4.50 9.41
N THR A 130 -26.21 -5.39 9.00
CA THR A 130 -24.87 -4.98 8.57
C THR A 130 -24.96 -4.20 7.26
N PHE A 131 -24.38 -3.00 7.20
CA PHE A 131 -24.47 -2.14 6.02
C PHE A 131 -23.11 -1.59 5.57
N LEU A 132 -23.02 -1.24 4.29
CA LEU A 132 -21.93 -0.45 3.71
C LEU A 132 -22.46 0.50 2.64
N VAL A 133 -21.72 1.56 2.34
CA VAL A 133 -22.01 2.46 1.22
C VAL A 133 -20.90 2.38 0.19
N ARG A 134 -21.28 2.41 -1.09
CA ARG A 134 -20.39 2.29 -2.24
C ARG A 134 -20.85 3.20 -3.38
N GLU A 135 -20.00 3.44 -4.35
CA GLU A 135 -20.35 4.16 -5.58
C GLU A 135 -21.37 3.37 -6.44
N SER A 136 -22.21 4.10 -7.16
CA SER A 136 -23.09 3.52 -8.18
C SER A 136 -22.34 3.32 -9.49
N LEU A 137 -22.07 2.06 -9.84
CA LEU A 137 -21.50 1.70 -11.14
C LEU A 137 -22.48 1.95 -12.31
N SER A 138 -23.79 1.85 -12.02
CA SER A 138 -24.84 2.04 -13.03
C SER A 138 -25.13 3.51 -13.36
N LYS A 139 -24.81 4.43 -12.44
CA LYS A 139 -25.07 5.86 -12.60
C LYS A 139 -23.94 6.64 -11.93
N PRO A 140 -22.90 7.04 -12.68
CA PRO A 140 -21.76 7.77 -12.14
C PRO A 140 -22.18 9.02 -11.35
N GLY A 141 -21.57 9.19 -10.18
CA GLY A 141 -21.88 10.28 -9.25
C GLY A 141 -22.97 9.98 -8.21
N ASP A 142 -23.78 8.94 -8.42
CA ASP A 142 -24.68 8.44 -7.37
C ASP A 142 -23.99 7.38 -6.50
N PHE A 143 -24.61 7.01 -5.39
CA PHE A 143 -24.13 6.02 -4.43
C PHE A 143 -25.16 4.91 -4.19
N VAL A 144 -24.76 3.84 -3.51
CA VAL A 144 -25.63 2.74 -3.12
C VAL A 144 -25.35 2.34 -1.68
N LEU A 145 -26.39 2.35 -0.85
CA LEU A 145 -26.39 1.76 0.48
C LEU A 145 -26.77 0.28 0.36
N SER A 146 -25.82 -0.61 0.69
CA SER A 146 -26.00 -2.06 0.64
C SER A 146 -26.17 -2.60 2.06
N VAL A 147 -27.26 -3.31 2.34
CA VAL A 147 -27.62 -3.74 3.69
C VAL A 147 -28.01 -5.22 3.69
N GLN A 148 -27.40 -6.02 4.56
CA GLN A 148 -27.83 -7.40 4.79
C GLN A 148 -29.14 -7.41 5.57
N THR A 149 -30.20 -7.96 4.98
CA THR A 149 -31.52 -8.04 5.62
C THR A 149 -31.68 -9.37 6.37
N ASP A 150 -32.76 -9.47 7.15
CA ASP A 150 -33.16 -10.71 7.82
C ASP A 150 -33.78 -11.75 6.87
N GLU A 151 -34.09 -11.36 5.62
CA GLU A 151 -34.73 -12.23 4.65
C GLU A 151 -33.74 -13.26 4.08
N LYS A 152 -34.20 -14.49 3.85
CA LYS A 152 -33.39 -15.54 3.22
C LYS A 152 -33.65 -15.61 1.71
N ILE A 153 -32.58 -15.74 0.94
CA ILE A 153 -32.64 -16.07 -0.48
C ILE A 153 -32.89 -17.58 -0.62
N LYS A 154 -33.53 -18.00 -1.72
CA LYS A 154 -33.83 -19.41 -2.05
C LYS A 154 -32.61 -20.35 -1.97
N THR A 155 -31.40 -19.82 -2.09
CA THR A 155 -30.13 -20.55 -2.04
C THR A 155 -29.54 -20.72 -0.64
N GLY A 156 -30.21 -20.21 0.41
CA GLY A 156 -29.85 -20.41 1.82
C GLY A 156 -29.10 -19.24 2.49
N GLY A 157 -28.62 -18.26 1.73
CA GLY A 157 -27.98 -17.04 2.25
C GLY A 157 -28.98 -15.93 2.64
N LYS A 158 -28.53 -14.91 3.37
CA LYS A 158 -29.34 -13.71 3.66
C LYS A 158 -29.35 -12.77 2.46
N ARG A 159 -30.49 -12.14 2.19
CA ARG A 159 -30.67 -11.16 1.12
C ARG A 159 -29.88 -9.90 1.46
N VAL A 160 -29.30 -9.28 0.44
CA VAL A 160 -28.75 -7.93 0.53
C VAL A 160 -29.68 -6.99 -0.23
N SER A 161 -30.12 -5.94 0.44
CA SER A 161 -30.85 -4.84 -0.19
C SER A 161 -29.86 -3.80 -0.70
N HIS A 162 -30.11 -3.26 -1.90
CA HIS A 162 -29.32 -2.21 -2.52
C HIS A 162 -30.20 -0.98 -2.74
N ILE A 163 -30.02 0.03 -1.88
CA ILE A 163 -30.81 1.26 -1.87
C ILE A 163 -29.99 2.34 -2.57
N LYS A 164 -30.52 2.90 -3.67
CA LYS A 164 -29.83 3.96 -4.40
C LYS A 164 -29.86 5.26 -3.59
N ILE A 165 -28.70 5.90 -3.48
CA ILE A 165 -28.53 7.25 -2.95
C ILE A 165 -28.23 8.15 -4.14
N MET A 166 -29.17 9.01 -4.49
CA MET A 166 -29.01 10.01 -5.54
C MET A 166 -28.35 11.24 -4.96
N CYS A 167 -27.43 11.83 -5.71
CA CYS A 167 -26.90 13.14 -5.37
C CYS A 167 -27.33 14.20 -6.38
N GLN A 168 -28.10 15.18 -5.88
CA GLN A 168 -28.75 16.23 -6.66
C GLN A 168 -28.41 17.58 -6.02
N ASN A 169 -27.84 18.50 -6.79
CA ASN A 169 -27.43 19.83 -6.31
C ASN A 169 -26.56 19.76 -5.03
N ASP A 170 -25.56 18.88 -5.02
CA ASP A 170 -24.64 18.63 -3.90
C ASP A 170 -25.31 18.16 -2.60
N ARG A 171 -26.55 17.67 -2.68
CA ARG A 171 -27.28 17.06 -1.57
C ARG A 171 -27.63 15.62 -1.88
N TYR A 172 -27.85 14.81 -0.85
CA TYR A 172 -28.05 13.37 -0.94
C TYR A 172 -29.48 12.97 -0.56
N THR A 173 -30.07 12.03 -1.28
CA THR A 173 -31.39 11.46 -0.96
C THR A 173 -31.52 10.02 -1.45
N VAL A 174 -32.38 9.23 -0.79
CA VAL A 174 -32.79 7.88 -1.26
C VAL A 174 -34.05 7.91 -2.12
N GLY A 175 -34.52 9.10 -2.53
CA GLY A 175 -35.72 9.28 -3.36
C GLY A 175 -36.97 9.71 -2.60
N GLY A 176 -36.85 9.99 -1.30
CA GLY A 176 -37.89 10.63 -0.50
C GLY A 176 -37.84 12.15 -0.56
N SER A 177 -38.67 12.82 0.24
CA SER A 177 -38.66 14.28 0.39
C SER A 177 -37.44 14.81 1.16
N GLU A 178 -36.80 13.95 1.96
CA GLU A 178 -35.65 14.29 2.77
C GLU A 178 -34.38 14.41 1.91
N MET A 179 -33.61 15.46 2.16
CA MET A 179 -32.36 15.78 1.48
C MET A 179 -31.30 16.11 2.55
N PHE A 180 -30.09 15.57 2.38
CA PHE A 180 -29.00 15.66 3.35
C PHE A 180 -27.78 16.33 2.73
N ASP A 181 -27.00 17.03 3.56
CA ASP A 181 -25.83 17.77 3.08
C ASP A 181 -24.61 16.86 2.96
N THR A 182 -24.52 15.82 3.79
CA THR A 182 -23.46 14.80 3.70
C THR A 182 -24.02 13.38 3.68
N LEU A 183 -23.22 12.43 3.17
CA LEU A 183 -23.56 11.00 3.26
C LEU A 183 -23.64 10.52 4.72
N ALA A 184 -22.85 11.11 5.62
CA ALA A 184 -22.89 10.80 7.04
C ALA A 184 -24.23 11.18 7.68
N ASP A 185 -24.73 12.40 7.39
CA ASP A 185 -26.05 12.86 7.88
C ASP A 185 -27.18 11.94 7.39
N LEU A 186 -27.12 11.55 6.11
CA LEU A 186 -28.07 10.61 5.51
C LEU A 186 -28.06 9.27 6.25
N VAL A 187 -26.88 8.68 6.44
CA VAL A 187 -26.72 7.38 7.11
C VAL A 187 -27.19 7.46 8.55
N ASP A 188 -26.83 8.50 9.30
CA ASP A 188 -27.23 8.66 10.70
C ASP A 188 -28.72 8.90 10.89
N TYR A 189 -29.36 9.61 9.96
CA TYR A 189 -30.81 9.72 9.93
C TYR A 189 -31.48 8.34 9.75
N TYR A 190 -31.02 7.56 8.77
CA TYR A 190 -31.61 6.26 8.46
C TYR A 190 -31.21 5.13 9.42
N LYS A 191 -30.12 5.25 10.16
CA LYS A 191 -29.83 4.39 11.34
C LYS A 191 -30.94 4.48 12.38
N ARG A 192 -31.46 5.69 12.62
CA ARG A 192 -32.53 5.92 13.62
C ARG A 192 -33.91 5.56 13.08
N LYS A 193 -34.21 5.96 11.84
CA LYS A 193 -35.56 5.82 11.26
C LYS A 193 -35.82 4.44 10.63
N GLY A 194 -34.80 3.78 10.09
CA GLY A 194 -34.96 2.69 9.13
C GLY A 194 -35.41 3.19 7.76
N ILE A 195 -35.31 2.34 6.75
CA ILE A 195 -35.72 2.62 5.37
C ILE A 195 -36.80 1.62 4.97
N GLU A 196 -37.92 2.11 4.44
CA GLU A 196 -38.97 1.28 3.87
C GLU A 196 -38.73 1.10 2.36
N GLU A 197 -38.66 -0.15 1.91
CA GLU A 197 -38.57 -0.51 0.50
C GLU A 197 -39.94 -0.38 -0.17
N LEU A 198 -39.96 -0.24 -1.51
CA LEU A 198 -41.21 -0.25 -2.29
C LEU A 198 -42.02 -1.55 -2.15
N SER A 199 -41.37 -2.66 -1.74
CA SER A 199 -42.02 -3.92 -1.42
C SER A 199 -42.77 -3.89 -0.08
N GLY A 200 -42.63 -2.83 0.72
CA GLY A 200 -43.14 -2.71 2.09
C GLY A 200 -42.20 -3.27 3.16
N ASN A 201 -41.01 -3.75 2.78
CA ASN A 201 -40.03 -4.29 3.73
C ASN A 201 -39.23 -3.20 4.41
N TRP A 202 -38.97 -3.35 5.70
CA TRP A 202 -38.13 -2.43 6.47
C TRP A 202 -36.69 -2.90 6.55
N VAL A 203 -35.78 -2.00 6.20
CA VAL A 203 -34.33 -2.18 6.25
C VAL A 203 -33.77 -1.31 7.38
N HIS A 204 -33.08 -1.95 8.32
CA HIS A 204 -32.50 -1.27 9.48
C HIS A 204 -30.98 -1.29 9.40
N LEU A 205 -30.36 -0.13 9.60
CA LEU A 205 -28.90 0.02 9.64
C LEU A 205 -28.44 -0.17 11.09
N LYS A 206 -28.03 -1.39 11.44
CA LYS A 206 -27.67 -1.73 12.82
C LYS A 206 -26.18 -1.56 13.07
N GLN A 207 -25.34 -2.16 12.22
CA GLN A 207 -23.89 -2.08 12.35
C GLN A 207 -23.20 -1.84 11.00
N PRO A 208 -22.16 -1.01 10.95
CA PRO A 208 -21.38 -0.80 9.74
C PRO A 208 -20.48 -2.01 9.42
N TYR A 209 -20.29 -2.29 8.14
CA TYR A 209 -19.15 -3.07 7.65
C TYR A 209 -18.00 -2.11 7.36
N TYR A 210 -16.98 -2.12 8.20
CA TYR A 210 -15.83 -1.22 8.04
C TYR A 210 -14.90 -1.63 6.90
N SER A 211 -14.53 -0.66 6.08
CA SER A 211 -13.50 -0.73 5.05
C SER A 211 -12.13 -0.44 5.68
N THR A 212 -11.13 -1.20 5.24
CA THR A 212 -9.71 -0.96 5.57
C THR A 212 -9.01 -0.17 4.47
N ARG A 213 -9.61 -0.06 3.28
CA ARG A 213 -9.13 0.81 2.19
C ARG A 213 -9.22 2.27 2.61
N VAL A 214 -8.26 3.07 2.16
CA VAL A 214 -8.23 4.52 2.31
C VAL A 214 -7.48 5.12 1.13
N ASN A 215 -7.94 6.28 0.66
CA ASN A 215 -7.14 7.09 -0.26
C ASN A 215 -5.87 7.56 0.48
N ALA A 216 -4.70 7.40 -0.13
CA ALA A 216 -3.42 7.76 0.48
C ALA A 216 -3.42 9.22 0.98
N ALA A 217 -3.96 10.16 0.21
CA ALA A 217 -4.04 11.56 0.59
C ALA A 217 -4.82 11.80 1.90
N ASP A 218 -5.74 10.90 2.25
CA ASP A 218 -6.65 11.01 3.40
C ASP A 218 -6.24 10.14 4.60
N ILE A 219 -5.04 9.53 4.56
CA ILE A 219 -4.55 8.63 5.60
C ILE A 219 -4.55 9.26 7.01
N ASP A 220 -4.25 10.56 7.13
CA ASP A 220 -4.21 11.26 8.42
C ASP A 220 -5.60 11.29 9.10
N SER A 221 -6.66 11.46 8.31
CA SER A 221 -8.05 11.37 8.80
C SER A 221 -8.36 9.96 9.30
N ARG A 222 -7.92 8.92 8.58
CA ARG A 222 -8.05 7.53 9.04
C ARG A 222 -7.27 7.25 10.32
N VAL A 223 -6.06 7.80 10.46
CA VAL A 223 -5.28 7.69 11.69
C VAL A 223 -6.03 8.31 12.88
N LYS A 224 -6.63 9.50 12.69
CA LYS A 224 -7.44 10.13 13.74
C LYS A 224 -8.64 9.27 14.11
N GLU A 225 -9.38 8.77 13.12
CA GLU A 225 -10.54 7.90 13.30
C GLU A 225 -10.18 6.62 14.09
N LEU A 226 -9.12 5.91 13.71
CA LEU A 226 -8.68 4.69 14.40
C LEU A 226 -8.14 4.95 15.81
N ASN A 227 -7.66 6.17 16.09
CA ASN A 227 -7.25 6.61 17.43
C ASN A 227 -8.44 6.97 18.33
N VAL A 228 -9.62 7.24 17.77
CA VAL A 228 -10.82 7.51 18.59
C VAL A 228 -11.12 6.26 19.39
N THR A 229 -10.73 6.29 20.66
CA THR A 229 -11.18 5.33 21.66
C THR A 229 -12.66 5.63 21.86
N THR A 230 -13.51 4.61 21.92
CA THR A 230 -14.99 4.63 21.94
C THR A 230 -15.65 5.45 23.07
N GLN A 231 -14.92 6.35 23.74
CA GLN A 231 -15.40 7.22 24.80
C GLN A 231 -16.47 8.22 24.35
N GLN A 232 -16.53 8.60 23.06
CA GLN A 232 -17.58 9.51 22.59
C GLN A 232 -18.93 8.82 22.27
N GLN A 233 -18.94 7.52 21.99
CA GLN A 233 -20.21 6.79 21.78
C GLN A 233 -20.87 6.34 23.09
N HIS A 234 -20.12 6.30 24.20
CA HIS A 234 -20.64 5.87 25.51
C HIS A 234 -21.50 6.91 26.23
N GLN A 235 -21.62 8.15 25.73
CA GLN A 235 -22.55 9.12 26.34
C GLN A 235 -24.02 8.91 25.95
N GLN A 236 -24.36 7.98 25.05
CA GLN A 236 -25.76 7.78 24.64
C GLN A 236 -26.36 6.39 24.92
N GLN A 237 -25.61 5.37 25.34
CA GLN A 237 -26.21 4.09 25.75
C GLN A 237 -25.49 3.50 26.97
N GLN A 238 -26.04 3.77 28.16
CA GLN A 238 -25.76 3.00 29.37
C GLN A 238 -26.48 1.66 29.28
N GLN A 239 -25.76 0.61 28.88
CA GLN A 239 -26.00 -0.75 29.37
C GLN A 239 -24.71 -1.56 29.31
N GLU A 240 -24.54 -2.36 30.36
CA GLU A 240 -23.33 -3.02 30.86
C GLU A 240 -22.44 -3.74 29.82
N GLY A 241 -21.12 -3.61 30.00
CA GLY A 241 -20.32 -4.84 30.11
C GLY A 241 -19.19 -5.13 29.12
N GLU A 242 -18.76 -4.24 28.23
CA GLU A 242 -17.51 -4.48 27.47
C GLU A 242 -16.72 -3.19 27.26
N LYS A 243 -15.47 -3.15 27.73
CA LYS A 243 -14.50 -2.12 27.31
C LYS A 243 -14.25 -2.32 25.81
N SER A 244 -15.04 -1.68 24.96
CA SER A 244 -14.84 -1.67 23.52
C SER A 244 -13.44 -1.13 23.23
N LYS A 245 -12.61 -1.95 22.60
CA LYS A 245 -11.19 -1.65 22.32
C LYS A 245 -11.08 -0.70 21.13
N ALA A 246 -9.99 0.07 21.02
CA ALA A 246 -9.80 1.15 20.04
C ALA A 246 -9.76 0.64 18.58
N GLY A 247 -10.00 1.53 17.60
CA GLY A 247 -10.12 1.16 16.17
C GLY A 247 -8.91 0.42 15.59
N PHE A 248 -7.68 0.81 15.96
CA PHE A 248 -6.46 0.08 15.58
C PHE A 248 -6.45 -1.37 16.08
N TRP A 249 -6.92 -1.60 17.32
CA TRP A 249 -7.00 -2.93 17.90
C TRP A 249 -8.00 -3.80 17.15
N GLU A 250 -9.16 -3.25 16.78
CA GLU A 250 -10.19 -4.00 16.04
C GLU A 250 -9.69 -4.47 14.67
N GLU A 251 -9.03 -3.59 13.91
CA GLU A 251 -8.47 -3.97 12.60
C GLU A 251 -7.35 -5.00 12.74
N PHE A 252 -6.45 -4.81 13.72
CA PHE A 252 -5.37 -5.74 13.96
C PHE A 252 -5.88 -7.11 14.45
N ASP A 253 -6.89 -7.15 15.32
CA ASP A 253 -7.52 -8.38 15.80
C ASP A 253 -8.23 -9.13 14.66
N ALA A 254 -8.91 -8.41 13.77
CA ALA A 254 -9.49 -9.00 12.56
C ALA A 254 -8.42 -9.66 11.68
N LEU A 255 -7.27 -9.00 11.50
CA LEU A 255 -6.13 -9.55 10.77
C LEU A 255 -5.53 -10.79 11.46
N GLN A 256 -5.45 -10.80 12.80
CA GLN A 256 -5.00 -11.98 13.57
C GLN A 256 -5.93 -13.19 13.37
N LYS A 257 -7.24 -12.97 13.29
CA LYS A 257 -8.21 -14.05 13.06
C LYS A 257 -8.04 -14.70 11.68
N LEU A 258 -7.61 -13.95 10.67
CA LEU A 258 -7.31 -14.47 9.33
C LEU A 258 -6.07 -15.39 9.32
N GLU A 259 -5.12 -15.20 10.24
CA GLU A 259 -3.89 -16.00 10.31
C GLU A 259 -4.16 -17.50 10.50
N SER A 260 -5.25 -17.85 11.22
CA SER A 260 -5.71 -19.24 11.41
C SER A 260 -6.08 -19.96 10.10
N LYS A 261 -6.36 -19.20 9.03
CA LYS A 261 -6.74 -19.72 7.72
C LYS A 261 -5.53 -19.99 6.82
N VAL A 262 -4.36 -19.43 7.12
CA VAL A 262 -3.13 -19.61 6.34
C VAL A 262 -2.50 -20.96 6.70
N LYS A 263 -2.84 -21.99 5.91
CA LYS A 263 -2.28 -23.35 6.05
C LYS A 263 -1.20 -23.58 5.00
N ARG A 264 0.02 -23.11 5.27
CA ARG A 264 1.19 -23.36 4.42
C ARG A 264 2.19 -24.28 5.12
N SER A 265 2.86 -25.09 4.31
CA SER A 265 3.86 -26.05 4.78
C SER A 265 5.12 -25.35 5.29
N ARG A 266 5.76 -25.95 6.29
CA ARG A 266 7.01 -25.49 6.94
C ARG A 266 7.90 -26.70 7.27
N GLU A 267 7.75 -27.79 6.54
CA GLU A 267 8.34 -29.09 6.83
C GLU A 267 9.86 -29.05 6.71
N GLU A 268 10.39 -28.26 5.76
CA GLU A 268 11.83 -28.11 5.58
C GLU A 268 12.49 -27.50 6.81
N GLY A 269 11.85 -26.51 7.44
CA GLY A 269 12.33 -25.93 8.69
C GLY A 269 12.19 -26.84 9.91
N GLN A 270 11.34 -27.88 9.85
CA GLN A 270 11.12 -28.85 10.92
C GLN A 270 12.08 -30.04 10.88
N ARG A 271 12.84 -30.21 9.79
CA ARG A 271 13.83 -31.29 9.66
C ARG A 271 14.81 -31.30 10.84
N PRO A 272 15.18 -32.47 11.37
CA PRO A 272 16.14 -32.59 12.46
C PRO A 272 17.46 -31.84 12.19
N GLU A 273 17.96 -31.91 10.96
CA GLU A 273 19.20 -31.29 10.48
C GLU A 273 19.12 -29.75 10.50
N ASN A 274 17.94 -29.19 10.27
CA ASN A 274 17.70 -27.75 10.18
C ASN A 274 17.35 -27.11 11.53
N LYS A 275 17.08 -27.92 12.57
CA LYS A 275 16.64 -27.43 13.88
C LYS A 275 17.63 -26.43 14.51
N SER A 276 18.93 -26.67 14.38
CA SER A 276 19.99 -25.78 14.88
C SER A 276 20.23 -24.54 14.01
N LYS A 277 19.67 -24.51 12.79
CA LYS A 277 19.70 -23.35 11.89
C LYS A 277 18.56 -22.37 12.19
N ASN A 278 17.64 -22.71 13.08
CA ASN A 278 16.52 -21.86 13.50
C ASN A 278 16.82 -21.17 14.83
N ARG A 279 16.77 -19.84 14.86
CA ARG A 279 16.92 -19.07 16.11
C ARG A 279 15.78 -19.36 17.09
N TYR A 280 14.58 -19.56 16.55
CA TYR A 280 13.40 -19.93 17.32
C TYR A 280 12.77 -21.19 16.74
N LYS A 281 12.56 -22.20 17.58
CA LYS A 281 12.05 -23.51 17.18
C LYS A 281 10.75 -23.46 16.35
N ASN A 282 9.88 -22.51 16.66
CA ASN A 282 8.52 -22.44 16.10
C ASN A 282 8.34 -21.33 15.05
N ILE A 283 9.41 -20.59 14.72
CA ILE A 283 9.37 -19.54 13.70
C ILE A 283 10.17 -20.04 12.51
N LEU A 284 9.47 -20.59 11.54
CA LEU A 284 10.02 -21.33 10.41
C LEU A 284 9.55 -20.69 9.09
N PRO A 285 10.37 -20.72 8.03
CA PRO A 285 9.96 -20.23 6.73
C PRO A 285 8.86 -21.13 6.14
N PHE A 286 7.97 -20.56 5.32
CA PHE A 286 7.11 -21.38 4.47
C PHE A 286 7.92 -22.04 3.36
N ASP A 287 7.62 -23.30 3.05
CA ASP A 287 8.42 -24.08 2.10
C ASP A 287 8.37 -23.49 0.68
N ASP A 288 7.18 -23.09 0.21
CA ASP A 288 6.97 -22.59 -1.16
C ASP A 288 7.68 -21.26 -1.48
N THR A 289 8.04 -20.49 -0.45
CA THR A 289 8.67 -19.16 -0.59
C THR A 289 10.01 -19.09 0.12
N ARG A 290 10.54 -20.20 0.65
CA ARG A 290 11.83 -20.19 1.33
C ARG A 290 12.95 -19.89 0.33
N VAL A 291 14.01 -19.27 0.82
CA VAL A 291 15.26 -19.24 0.06
C VAL A 291 15.87 -20.65 0.09
N VAL A 292 16.18 -21.18 -1.09
CA VAL A 292 16.87 -22.45 -1.28
C VAL A 292 18.33 -22.13 -1.60
N LEU A 293 19.28 -22.55 -0.76
CA LEU A 293 20.69 -22.28 -1.01
C LEU A 293 21.19 -23.10 -2.20
N GLN A 294 21.87 -22.44 -3.13
CA GLN A 294 22.46 -23.03 -4.33
C GLN A 294 23.93 -23.40 -4.10
N ASP A 295 24.51 -24.20 -5.00
CA ASP A 295 25.91 -24.64 -4.96
C ASP A 295 26.34 -25.32 -3.65
N VAL A 296 25.38 -25.98 -2.98
CA VAL A 296 25.60 -26.79 -1.77
C VAL A 296 25.73 -28.27 -2.13
N ASP A 297 26.32 -29.07 -1.24
CA ASP A 297 26.43 -30.51 -1.42
C ASP A 297 25.04 -31.18 -1.34
N PRO A 298 24.52 -31.75 -2.44
CA PRO A 298 23.19 -32.36 -2.46
C PRO A 298 23.12 -33.68 -1.68
N SER A 299 24.27 -34.27 -1.32
CA SER A 299 24.31 -35.47 -0.47
C SER A 299 24.09 -35.16 1.02
N ILE A 300 24.26 -33.90 1.42
CA ILE A 300 24.06 -33.44 2.79
C ILE A 300 22.62 -32.93 2.94
N VAL A 301 21.78 -33.70 3.64
CA VAL A 301 20.38 -33.32 3.91
C VAL A 301 20.32 -31.99 4.68
N GLY A 302 19.52 -31.04 4.19
CA GLY A 302 19.36 -29.72 4.79
C GLY A 302 20.51 -28.74 4.52
N SER A 303 21.46 -29.08 3.63
CA SER A 303 22.51 -28.16 3.19
C SER A 303 21.94 -26.93 2.46
N ASP A 304 20.80 -27.08 1.79
CA ASP A 304 20.07 -26.06 1.03
C ASP A 304 19.22 -25.11 1.90
N TYR A 305 19.24 -25.29 3.23
CA TYR A 305 18.34 -24.59 4.14
C TYR A 305 18.94 -23.33 4.75
N ILE A 306 18.19 -22.24 4.66
CA ILE A 306 18.32 -21.03 5.48
C ILE A 306 16.92 -20.57 5.94
N ASN A 307 16.81 -20.02 7.15
CA ASN A 307 15.53 -19.49 7.65
C ASN A 307 15.27 -18.08 7.10
N GLY A 308 14.85 -18.02 5.84
CA GLY A 308 14.43 -16.79 5.15
C GLY A 308 13.43 -17.09 4.04
N ASN A 309 12.61 -16.10 3.70
CA ASN A 309 11.62 -16.19 2.62
C ASN A 309 11.77 -15.03 1.65
N TYR A 310 11.54 -15.30 0.37
CA TYR A 310 11.24 -14.26 -0.60
C TYR A 310 9.89 -13.62 -0.25
N VAL A 311 9.84 -12.30 -0.38
CA VAL A 311 8.63 -11.51 -0.19
C VAL A 311 8.58 -10.48 -1.32
N LYS A 312 7.49 -10.47 -2.07
CA LYS A 312 7.23 -9.52 -3.15
C LYS A 312 5.83 -8.93 -3.01
N ASN A 313 5.60 -7.76 -3.59
CA ASN A 313 4.25 -7.20 -3.64
C ASN A 313 3.44 -7.97 -4.70
N ASN A 314 2.27 -8.50 -4.33
CA ASN A 314 1.37 -9.20 -5.25
C ASN A 314 0.01 -8.50 -5.36
N LEU A 315 -0.12 -7.25 -4.87
CA LEU A 315 -1.38 -6.52 -4.85
C LEU A 315 -1.66 -5.76 -6.15
N TRP A 316 -0.64 -5.47 -6.94
CA TRP A 316 -0.75 -4.85 -8.27
C TRP A 316 0.48 -5.20 -9.10
N GLU A 317 0.35 -5.18 -10.43
CA GLU A 317 1.44 -5.52 -11.35
C GLU A 317 2.17 -4.25 -11.79
N ALA A 318 3.41 -4.07 -11.32
CA ALA A 318 4.36 -3.10 -11.90
C ALA A 318 5.51 -3.87 -12.54
N GLY A 319 6.01 -3.40 -13.68
CA GLY A 319 7.10 -4.06 -14.41
C GLY A 319 8.39 -4.23 -13.59
N ASP A 320 8.69 -3.31 -12.66
CA ASP A 320 9.96 -3.25 -11.92
C ASP A 320 9.77 -3.19 -10.39
N GLN A 321 8.95 -4.08 -9.82
CA GLN A 321 8.76 -4.09 -8.36
C GLN A 321 9.99 -4.57 -7.59
N LYS A 322 10.25 -3.92 -6.45
CA LYS A 322 11.25 -4.37 -5.47
C LYS A 322 10.89 -5.76 -4.93
N VAL A 323 11.90 -6.63 -4.89
CA VAL A 323 11.83 -7.95 -4.25
C VAL A 323 12.64 -7.91 -2.96
N TYR A 324 12.16 -8.61 -1.94
CA TYR A 324 12.79 -8.65 -0.62
C TYR A 324 13.06 -10.09 -0.20
N ILE A 325 14.03 -10.24 0.70
CA ILE A 325 14.22 -11.47 1.49
C ILE A 325 14.06 -11.11 2.96
N ALA A 326 13.04 -11.68 3.60
CA ALA A 326 12.83 -11.56 5.04
C ALA A 326 13.49 -12.75 5.75
N THR A 327 14.51 -12.51 6.55
CA THR A 327 15.29 -13.56 7.22
C THR A 327 15.50 -13.29 8.71
N GLN A 328 15.86 -14.32 9.48
CA GLN A 328 16.20 -14.19 10.91
C GLN A 328 17.59 -13.57 11.11
N GLY A 329 17.88 -13.10 12.32
CA GLY A 329 19.23 -12.67 12.69
C GLY A 329 20.18 -13.86 12.75
N CYS A 330 21.36 -13.73 12.13
CA CYS A 330 22.34 -14.80 12.00
C CYS A 330 22.69 -15.48 13.33
N LEU A 331 22.74 -16.80 13.32
CA LEU A 331 23.37 -17.62 14.36
C LEU A 331 24.84 -17.84 13.99
N ALA A 332 25.68 -18.22 14.95
CA ALA A 332 27.07 -18.57 14.68
C ALA A 332 27.20 -19.67 13.61
N THR A 333 26.26 -20.62 13.59
CA THR A 333 26.20 -21.73 12.64
C THR A 333 25.64 -21.38 11.27
N THR A 334 25.02 -20.21 11.09
CA THR A 334 24.35 -19.83 9.84
C THR A 334 24.99 -18.61 9.16
N VAL A 335 26.15 -18.14 9.65
CA VAL A 335 26.86 -16.99 9.03
C VAL A 335 27.28 -17.32 7.60
N ASN A 336 27.79 -18.53 7.36
CA ASN A 336 28.21 -18.96 6.03
C ASN A 336 27.01 -19.10 5.09
N ASP A 337 25.94 -19.74 5.56
CA ASP A 337 24.66 -19.87 4.85
C ASP A 337 24.10 -18.48 4.45
N PHE A 338 24.21 -17.48 5.34
CA PHE A 338 23.78 -16.12 5.06
C PHE A 338 24.57 -15.48 3.93
N TRP A 339 25.89 -15.64 3.90
CA TRP A 339 26.71 -15.10 2.80
C TRP A 339 26.54 -15.87 1.48
N GLN A 340 26.26 -17.17 1.54
CA GLN A 340 25.83 -17.93 0.36
C GLN A 340 24.55 -17.33 -0.24
N MET A 341 23.55 -17.06 0.60
CA MET A 341 22.32 -16.37 0.19
C MET A 341 22.59 -14.99 -0.41
N VAL A 342 23.39 -14.14 0.27
CA VAL A 342 23.72 -12.79 -0.24
C VAL A 342 24.37 -12.86 -1.63
N TRP A 343 25.28 -13.81 -1.83
CA TRP A 343 25.99 -13.99 -3.10
C TRP A 343 25.08 -14.51 -4.22
N GLN A 344 24.39 -15.64 -4.00
CA GLN A 344 23.58 -16.27 -5.04
C GLN A 344 22.43 -15.35 -5.51
N GLU A 345 21.90 -14.54 -4.60
CA GLU A 345 20.79 -13.62 -4.89
C GLU A 345 21.28 -12.29 -5.46
N ASN A 346 22.60 -12.11 -5.65
CA ASN A 346 23.20 -10.85 -6.12
C ASN A 346 22.68 -9.63 -5.32
N THR A 347 22.49 -9.81 -4.00
CA THR A 347 22.00 -8.76 -3.12
C THR A 347 23.03 -7.64 -3.01
N ARG A 348 22.59 -6.38 -3.17
CA ARG A 348 23.43 -5.19 -3.01
C ARG A 348 23.17 -4.42 -1.72
N VAL A 349 22.01 -4.63 -1.09
CA VAL A 349 21.59 -3.91 0.11
C VAL A 349 21.09 -4.88 1.18
N ILE A 350 21.63 -4.75 2.39
CA ILE A 350 21.19 -5.50 3.58
C ILE A 350 20.68 -4.49 4.62
N VAL A 351 19.49 -4.75 5.16
CA VAL A 351 18.85 -3.97 6.21
C VAL A 351 18.75 -4.81 7.49
N MET A 352 19.45 -4.38 8.54
CA MET A 352 19.45 -4.99 9.87
C MET A 352 18.73 -4.08 10.86
N THR A 353 17.61 -4.51 11.44
CA THR A 353 16.76 -3.66 12.29
C THR A 353 16.86 -4.03 13.78
N THR A 354 18.05 -4.42 14.23
CA THR A 354 18.32 -4.84 15.62
C THR A 354 19.78 -4.61 15.98
N ARG A 355 20.05 -4.42 17.26
CA ARG A 355 21.42 -4.55 17.80
C ARG A 355 21.78 -6.03 17.92
N GLU A 356 23.06 -6.33 18.03
CA GLU A 356 23.58 -7.68 18.21
C GLU A 356 23.02 -8.31 19.49
N VAL A 357 22.97 -7.50 20.56
CA VAL A 357 22.48 -7.85 21.89
C VAL A 357 21.52 -6.78 22.38
N GLU A 358 20.35 -7.20 22.84
CA GLU A 358 19.33 -6.33 23.44
C GLU A 358 18.91 -6.93 24.79
N LYS A 359 18.98 -6.14 25.87
CA LYS A 359 18.74 -6.58 27.26
C LYS A 359 19.48 -7.88 27.64
N GLY A 360 20.75 -7.99 27.22
CA GLY A 360 21.58 -9.17 27.49
C GLY A 360 21.17 -10.44 26.72
N ARG A 361 20.26 -10.34 25.74
CA ARG A 361 19.88 -11.46 24.89
C ARG A 361 20.40 -11.26 23.47
N ASN A 362 21.06 -12.28 22.94
CA ASN A 362 21.57 -12.28 21.57
C ASN A 362 20.42 -12.26 20.55
N LYS A 363 20.40 -11.25 19.69
CA LYS A 363 19.43 -11.07 18.60
C LYS A 363 20.04 -11.45 17.24
N CYS A 364 21.31 -11.13 17.03
CA CYS A 364 22.06 -11.45 15.82
C CYS A 364 23.54 -11.51 16.15
N VAL A 365 24.26 -12.53 15.69
CA VAL A 365 25.72 -12.49 15.76
C VAL A 365 26.26 -11.59 14.64
N PRO A 366 27.38 -10.87 14.85
CA PRO A 366 28.05 -10.17 13.76
C PRO A 366 28.47 -11.15 12.67
N TYR A 367 28.07 -10.85 11.43
CA TYR A 367 28.44 -11.59 10.22
C TYR A 367 29.34 -10.75 9.29
N TRP A 368 29.87 -9.64 9.77
CA TRP A 368 30.80 -8.77 9.05
C TRP A 368 32.13 -8.67 9.83
N PRO A 369 33.25 -8.37 9.15
CA PRO A 369 34.51 -8.08 9.82
C PRO A 369 34.53 -6.64 10.36
N ASP A 370 35.47 -6.36 11.26
CA ASP A 370 35.75 -4.98 11.70
C ASP A 370 36.23 -4.09 10.55
N LEU A 371 36.16 -2.77 10.73
CA LEU A 371 36.57 -1.79 9.73
C LEU A 371 38.01 -2.04 9.22
N HIS A 372 38.16 -2.07 7.89
CA HIS A 372 39.39 -2.38 7.16
C HIS A 372 39.94 -3.80 7.35
N ASN A 373 39.20 -4.68 8.03
CA ASN A 373 39.55 -6.08 8.16
C ASN A 373 38.77 -6.95 7.16
N THR A 374 39.28 -8.17 7.00
CA THR A 374 38.74 -9.20 6.12
C THR A 374 38.51 -10.47 6.92
N LYS A 375 37.46 -11.22 6.59
CA LYS A 375 37.15 -12.51 7.20
C LYS A 375 36.61 -13.50 6.18
N GLU A 376 37.05 -14.75 6.28
CA GLU A 376 36.53 -15.88 5.52
C GLU A 376 35.19 -16.34 6.12
N MET A 377 34.18 -16.48 5.26
CA MET A 377 32.82 -16.89 5.60
C MET A 377 32.37 -17.97 4.62
N GLY A 378 32.83 -19.21 4.85
CA GLY A 378 32.66 -20.31 3.90
C GLY A 378 33.54 -20.10 2.67
N SER A 379 32.94 -20.16 1.47
CA SER A 379 33.64 -19.99 0.18
C SER A 379 33.91 -18.53 -0.18
N TYR A 380 33.54 -17.59 0.69
CA TYR A 380 33.58 -16.15 0.43
C TYR A 380 34.54 -15.44 1.37
N VAL A 381 35.19 -14.42 0.83
CA VAL A 381 35.99 -13.47 1.60
C VAL A 381 35.21 -12.17 1.69
N VAL A 382 34.93 -11.72 2.91
CA VAL A 382 34.20 -10.47 3.16
C VAL A 382 35.14 -9.45 3.78
N THR A 383 35.20 -8.25 3.21
CA THR A 383 36.01 -7.13 3.69
C THR A 383 35.13 -5.93 4.03
N CYS A 384 35.36 -5.29 5.18
CA CYS A 384 34.70 -4.02 5.51
C CYS A 384 35.55 -2.85 5.03
N LYS A 385 35.08 -2.15 3.98
CA LYS A 385 35.83 -1.05 3.33
C LYS A 385 35.62 0.28 4.01
N SER A 386 34.42 0.53 4.52
CA SER A 386 34.11 1.76 5.25
C SER A 386 32.96 1.55 6.23
N GLU A 387 32.93 2.35 7.28
CA GLU A 387 31.84 2.42 8.25
C GLU A 387 31.50 3.90 8.48
N ARG A 388 30.21 4.23 8.46
CA ARG A 388 29.69 5.57 8.74
C ARG A 388 28.59 5.46 9.78
N GLU A 389 28.60 6.36 10.74
CA GLU A 389 27.60 6.41 11.80
C GLU A 389 26.72 7.64 11.59
N ALA A 390 25.41 7.42 11.54
CA ALA A 390 24.38 8.44 11.57
C ALA A 390 23.69 8.40 12.94
N ALA A 391 22.74 9.32 13.18
CA ALA A 391 22.04 9.40 14.46
C ALA A 391 21.33 8.08 14.82
N ASP A 392 20.58 7.51 13.86
CA ASP A 392 19.72 6.35 14.13
C ASP A 392 20.23 5.02 13.58
N TYR A 393 21.24 5.06 12.73
CA TYR A 393 21.73 3.90 12.01
C TYR A 393 23.21 3.99 11.68
N LYS A 394 23.78 2.84 11.36
CA LYS A 394 25.16 2.69 10.90
C LYS A 394 25.17 2.09 9.50
N VAL A 395 26.05 2.58 8.63
CA VAL A 395 26.22 2.10 7.26
C VAL A 395 27.61 1.52 7.10
N ARG A 396 27.71 0.30 6.59
CA ARG A 396 28.98 -0.31 6.21
C ARG A 396 29.00 -0.61 4.72
N LEU A 397 30.12 -0.29 4.08
CA LEU A 397 30.41 -0.78 2.73
C LEU A 397 31.20 -2.07 2.86
N LEU A 398 30.56 -3.18 2.54
CA LEU A 398 31.16 -4.50 2.52
C LEU A 398 31.53 -4.86 1.08
N GLU A 399 32.63 -5.56 0.90
CA GLU A 399 32.99 -6.21 -0.35
C GLU A 399 32.99 -7.72 -0.10
N ILE A 400 32.18 -8.45 -0.86
CA ILE A 400 32.19 -9.91 -0.86
C ILE A 400 32.86 -10.39 -2.15
N ALA A 401 33.79 -11.33 -2.01
CA ALA A 401 34.57 -11.88 -3.10
C ALA A 401 34.70 -13.41 -2.98
N PRO A 402 34.15 -14.20 -3.92
CA PRO A 402 34.74 -15.50 -4.27
C PRO A 402 36.11 -15.30 -4.95
N PRO A 403 36.89 -16.38 -5.21
CA PRO A 403 38.26 -16.27 -5.70
C PRO A 403 38.48 -15.49 -7.01
N LYS A 404 37.44 -15.24 -7.81
CA LYS A 404 37.53 -14.68 -9.17
C LYS A 404 36.66 -13.44 -9.44
N GLN A 405 35.76 -13.09 -8.54
CA GLN A 405 34.81 -12.00 -8.74
C GLN A 405 34.57 -11.32 -7.39
N SER A 406 34.22 -10.04 -7.38
CA SER A 406 33.71 -9.36 -6.19
C SER A 406 32.58 -8.42 -6.55
N HIS A 407 31.74 -8.12 -5.58
CA HIS A 407 30.79 -7.02 -5.65
C HIS A 407 30.61 -6.37 -4.27
N SER A 408 30.16 -5.12 -4.29
CA SER A 408 29.90 -4.37 -3.07
C SER A 408 28.49 -4.62 -2.53
N VAL A 409 28.38 -4.69 -1.21
CA VAL A 409 27.15 -4.82 -0.45
C VAL A 409 27.07 -3.70 0.57
N TRP A 410 26.01 -2.92 0.52
CA TRP A 410 25.73 -1.85 1.45
C TRP A 410 24.91 -2.39 2.63
N HIS A 411 25.51 -2.37 3.80
CA HIS A 411 24.91 -2.87 5.04
C HIS A 411 24.40 -1.71 5.88
N PHE A 412 23.09 -1.65 6.06
CA PHE A 412 22.38 -0.64 6.83
C PHE A 412 21.87 -1.24 8.14
N GLN A 413 22.39 -0.79 9.28
CA GLN A 413 22.00 -1.28 10.60
C GLN A 413 21.26 -0.18 11.37
N TYR A 414 19.95 -0.33 11.56
CA TYR A 414 19.15 0.58 12.37
C TYR A 414 19.30 0.27 13.86
N LEU A 415 19.71 1.26 14.64
CA LEU A 415 20.14 1.14 16.04
C LEU A 415 19.16 1.78 17.02
N SER A 416 18.30 2.69 16.57
CA SER A 416 17.34 3.42 17.41
C SER A 416 16.00 2.71 17.62
N TRP A 417 15.83 1.48 17.12
CA TRP A 417 14.60 0.73 17.40
C TRP A 417 14.57 0.27 18.87
N PRO A 418 13.52 0.59 19.64
CA PRO A 418 13.47 0.23 21.06
C PRO A 418 13.28 -1.28 21.31
N ASP A 419 13.79 -1.76 22.44
CA ASP A 419 13.64 -3.17 22.83
C ASP A 419 12.16 -3.61 22.96
N HIS A 420 11.28 -2.70 23.38
CA HIS A 420 9.83 -2.92 23.44
C HIS A 420 9.10 -1.86 22.62
N GLY A 421 8.09 -2.32 21.86
CA GLY A 421 7.26 -1.44 21.04
C GLY A 421 7.95 -1.00 19.75
N VAL A 422 7.81 0.28 19.46
CA VAL A 422 8.16 0.95 18.20
C VAL A 422 8.82 2.29 18.52
N PRO A 423 9.61 2.88 17.60
CA PRO A 423 10.07 4.26 17.73
C PRO A 423 8.91 5.21 18.06
N GLN A 424 9.16 6.26 18.84
CA GLN A 424 8.11 7.23 19.21
C GLN A 424 7.64 8.04 18.00
N GLU A 425 8.55 8.38 17.11
CA GLU A 425 8.30 9.11 15.87
C GLU A 425 8.82 8.30 14.68
N PRO A 426 8.14 8.33 13.52
CA PRO A 426 8.55 7.55 12.36
C PRO A 426 9.63 8.22 11.51
N GLY A 427 9.90 9.52 11.67
CA GLY A 427 10.86 10.27 10.85
C GLY A 427 12.26 9.64 10.74
N GLY A 428 12.80 9.08 11.82
CA GLY A 428 14.09 8.36 11.78
C GLY A 428 14.07 7.12 10.88
N VAL A 429 12.96 6.36 10.91
CA VAL A 429 12.75 5.19 10.05
C VAL A 429 12.53 5.61 8.59
N LEU A 430 11.77 6.68 8.34
CA LEU A 430 11.53 7.20 6.99
C LEU A 430 12.82 7.71 6.35
N SER A 431 13.63 8.46 7.09
CA SER A 431 14.95 8.92 6.66
C SER A 431 15.87 7.74 6.36
N PHE A 432 15.88 6.73 7.22
CA PHE A 432 16.62 5.49 7.00
C PHE A 432 16.19 4.77 5.71
N LEU A 433 14.89 4.60 5.47
CA LEU A 433 14.38 3.94 4.27
C LEU A 433 14.65 4.73 3.00
N THR A 434 14.61 6.06 3.06
CA THR A 434 14.98 6.93 1.93
C THR A 434 16.42 6.61 1.46
N GLN A 435 17.35 6.44 2.41
CA GLN A 435 18.74 6.14 2.10
C GLN A 435 18.94 4.70 1.60
N VAL A 436 18.20 3.74 2.15
CA VAL A 436 18.18 2.34 1.68
C VAL A 436 17.70 2.28 0.23
N ASN A 437 16.59 2.97 -0.07
CA ASN A 437 15.98 2.99 -1.39
C ASN A 437 16.85 3.67 -2.43
N SER A 438 17.32 4.88 -2.14
CA SER A 438 18.28 5.57 -3.00
C SER A 438 19.50 4.71 -3.30
N LYS A 439 19.98 3.92 -2.32
CA LYS A 439 21.11 3.03 -2.54
C LYS A 439 20.78 1.83 -3.41
N GLN A 440 19.59 1.24 -3.28
CA GLN A 440 19.16 0.14 -4.14
C GLN A 440 19.03 0.62 -5.60
N ASP A 441 18.48 1.82 -5.81
CA ASP A 441 18.22 2.38 -7.15
C ASP A 441 19.52 2.69 -7.92
N GLU A 442 20.66 2.87 -7.23
CA GLU A 442 21.99 2.96 -7.85
C GLU A 442 22.44 1.67 -8.55
N PHE A 443 21.77 0.54 -8.29
CA PHE A 443 22.11 -0.77 -8.85
C PHE A 443 20.92 -1.39 -9.61
N PRO A 444 20.73 -1.06 -10.91
CA PRO A 444 19.59 -1.54 -11.70
C PRO A 444 19.46 -3.07 -11.79
N ASN A 445 20.58 -3.79 -11.70
CA ASN A 445 20.63 -5.26 -11.74
C ASN A 445 20.81 -5.87 -10.35
N ALA A 446 20.52 -5.14 -9.27
CA ALA A 446 20.56 -5.70 -7.93
C ALA A 446 19.45 -6.72 -7.73
N GLY A 447 19.78 -7.81 -7.04
CA GLY A 447 18.74 -8.72 -6.56
C GLY A 447 18.02 -8.19 -5.31
N PRO A 448 17.31 -9.07 -4.59
CA PRO A 448 16.44 -8.68 -3.49
C PRO A 448 17.17 -7.96 -2.35
N ILE A 449 16.50 -6.97 -1.75
CA ILE A 449 16.94 -6.36 -0.49
C ILE A 449 16.74 -7.38 0.63
N ILE A 450 17.81 -7.74 1.35
CA ILE A 450 17.71 -8.62 2.52
C ILE A 450 17.36 -7.78 3.74
N ILE A 451 16.22 -8.06 4.39
CA ILE A 451 15.80 -7.39 5.63
C ILE A 451 15.72 -8.42 6.76
N HIS A 452 16.37 -8.14 7.89
CA HIS A 452 16.33 -9.02 9.06
C HIS A 452 16.36 -8.28 10.40
N CYS A 453 15.98 -9.02 11.44
CA CYS A 453 16.03 -8.56 12.82
C CYS A 453 16.49 -9.71 13.73
N SER A 454 15.68 -10.08 14.73
CA SER A 454 15.91 -11.28 15.53
C SER A 454 15.23 -12.50 14.89
N ALA A 455 13.89 -12.53 14.88
CA ALA A 455 13.11 -13.62 14.27
C ALA A 455 12.83 -13.43 12.77
N GLY A 456 13.04 -12.21 12.25
CA GLY A 456 12.74 -11.89 10.86
C GLY A 456 11.24 -11.75 10.56
N ILE A 457 10.42 -11.31 11.53
CA ILE A 457 8.95 -11.21 11.35
C ILE A 457 8.34 -9.89 11.85
N GLY A 458 8.68 -9.45 13.06
CA GLY A 458 8.10 -8.24 13.67
C GLY A 458 8.62 -6.96 13.03
N ARG A 459 9.80 -6.48 13.49
CA ARG A 459 10.46 -5.28 12.94
C ARG A 459 10.73 -5.39 11.44
N THR A 460 11.17 -6.57 10.99
CA THR A 460 11.37 -6.89 9.57
C THR A 460 10.09 -6.69 8.77
N GLY A 461 8.95 -7.25 9.21
CA GLY A 461 7.68 -7.07 8.52
C GLY A 461 7.17 -5.64 8.57
N THR A 462 7.37 -4.93 9.68
CA THR A 462 7.00 -3.50 9.79
C THR A 462 7.75 -2.66 8.77
N ILE A 463 9.09 -2.79 8.72
CA ILE A 463 9.92 -2.04 7.77
C ILE A 463 9.56 -2.39 6.33
N LEU A 464 9.43 -3.68 6.02
CA LEU A 464 9.10 -4.16 4.68
C LEU A 464 7.75 -3.64 4.20
N VAL A 465 6.70 -3.67 5.04
CA VAL A 465 5.38 -3.15 4.67
C VAL A 465 5.41 -1.63 4.47
N ILE A 466 6.10 -0.88 5.33
CA ILE A 466 6.25 0.58 5.15
C ILE A 466 6.92 0.86 3.80
N ASP A 467 8.01 0.16 3.49
CA ASP A 467 8.76 0.34 2.24
C ASP A 467 7.91 0.03 1.00
N MET A 468 7.14 -1.07 1.02
CA MET A 468 6.23 -1.44 -0.07
C MET A 468 5.13 -0.40 -0.31
N ILE A 469 4.57 0.16 0.76
CA ILE A 469 3.52 1.18 0.65
C ILE A 469 4.11 2.49 0.13
N ILE A 470 5.28 2.91 0.64
CA ILE A 470 5.97 4.10 0.15
C ILE A 470 6.30 3.96 -1.33
N TYR A 471 6.87 2.82 -1.75
CA TYR A 471 7.13 2.55 -3.17
C TYR A 471 5.85 2.62 -4.01
N THR A 472 4.72 2.13 -3.48
CA THR A 472 3.43 2.23 -4.17
C THR A 472 2.98 3.68 -4.30
N ILE A 473 3.11 4.50 -3.26
CA ILE A 473 2.79 5.93 -3.30
C ILE A 473 3.70 6.67 -4.29
N ASP A 474 5.00 6.40 -4.27
CA ASP A 474 5.97 7.03 -5.17
C ASP A 474 5.71 6.66 -6.62
N THR A 475 5.25 5.44 -6.86
CA THR A 475 4.96 4.95 -8.20
C THR A 475 3.58 5.37 -8.69
N LEU A 476 2.55 5.42 -7.84
CA LEU A 476 1.17 5.67 -8.26
C LEU A 476 0.68 7.10 -7.99
N GLY A 477 1.41 7.86 -7.17
CA GLY A 477 1.04 9.19 -6.71
C GLY A 477 0.26 9.20 -5.39
N LEU A 478 0.05 10.41 -4.86
CA LEU A 478 -0.59 10.64 -3.55
C LEU A 478 -2.09 10.34 -3.52
N ASP A 479 -2.74 10.21 -4.67
CA ASP A 479 -4.17 9.94 -4.77
C ASP A 479 -4.47 8.44 -5.03
N CYS A 480 -3.50 7.55 -4.80
CA CYS A 480 -3.72 6.10 -4.93
C CYS A 480 -4.45 5.49 -3.72
N ASP A 481 -4.99 4.29 -3.89
CA ASP A 481 -5.58 3.52 -2.78
C ASP A 481 -4.53 2.73 -2.01
N ILE A 482 -4.66 2.76 -0.69
CA ILE A 482 -3.86 1.95 0.23
C ILE A 482 -4.79 1.13 1.12
N ASP A 483 -4.42 -0.12 1.38
CA ASP A 483 -5.11 -1.01 2.31
C ASP A 483 -4.06 -1.73 3.16
N ILE A 484 -3.66 -1.10 4.27
CA ILE A 484 -2.55 -1.56 5.12
C ILE A 484 -2.78 -3.01 5.61
N PRO A 485 -3.98 -3.41 6.08
CA PRO A 485 -4.28 -4.81 6.38
C PRO A 485 -4.02 -5.77 5.23
N LYS A 486 -4.40 -5.42 4.00
CA LYS A 486 -4.13 -6.27 2.83
C LYS A 486 -2.64 -6.37 2.51
N TYR A 487 -1.87 -5.29 2.64
CA TYR A 487 -0.41 -5.36 2.52
C TYR A 487 0.18 -6.33 3.55
N ILE A 488 -0.25 -6.23 4.80
CA ILE A 488 0.24 -7.11 5.86
C ILE A 488 -0.20 -8.55 5.63
N GLN A 489 -1.45 -8.78 5.21
CA GLN A 489 -1.94 -10.12 4.87
C GLN A 489 -1.12 -10.73 3.72
N MET A 490 -0.87 -9.97 2.66
CA MET A 490 -0.10 -10.41 1.49
C MET A 490 1.34 -10.81 1.86
N VAL A 491 2.00 -10.06 2.75
CA VAL A 491 3.34 -10.47 3.23
C VAL A 491 3.27 -11.64 4.22
N ARG A 492 2.19 -11.75 5.01
CA ARG A 492 1.93 -12.89 5.91
C ARG A 492 1.66 -14.20 5.16
N GLU A 493 1.17 -14.13 3.93
CA GLU A 493 1.02 -15.29 3.06
C GLU A 493 2.38 -15.80 2.56
N GLN A 494 3.42 -14.95 2.54
CA GLN A 494 4.77 -15.29 2.07
C GLN A 494 5.75 -15.61 3.21
N ARG A 495 5.52 -15.10 4.42
CA ARG A 495 6.24 -15.50 5.64
C ARG A 495 5.34 -15.35 6.86
N SER A 496 5.26 -16.37 7.71
CA SER A 496 4.35 -16.37 8.86
C SER A 496 4.64 -15.25 9.85
N GLY A 497 3.60 -14.62 10.41
CA GLY A 497 3.72 -13.70 11.55
C GLY A 497 4.33 -12.33 11.22
N MET A 498 4.40 -11.92 9.95
CA MET A 498 4.86 -10.57 9.60
C MET A 498 4.02 -9.50 10.29
N VAL A 499 4.67 -8.54 10.96
CA VAL A 499 4.04 -7.54 11.86
C VAL A 499 3.37 -8.22 13.06
N GLN A 500 3.97 -8.13 14.25
CA GLN A 500 3.63 -8.98 15.40
C GLN A 500 2.70 -8.32 16.44
N THR A 501 2.66 -6.99 16.51
CA THR A 501 1.92 -6.28 17.56
C THR A 501 1.04 -5.17 16.99
N GLU A 502 -0.03 -4.82 17.71
CA GLU A 502 -0.87 -3.66 17.39
C GLU A 502 -0.03 -2.36 17.34
N THR A 503 0.96 -2.23 18.22
CA THR A 503 1.88 -1.06 18.20
C THR A 503 2.68 -0.97 16.91
N GLN A 504 3.10 -2.09 16.33
CA GLN A 504 3.75 -2.14 15.01
C GLN A 504 2.77 -1.83 13.89
N TYR A 505 1.56 -2.39 13.97
CA TYR A 505 0.48 -2.09 13.03
C TYR A 505 0.16 -0.59 12.98
N LYS A 506 -0.06 0.04 14.14
CA LYS A 506 -0.25 1.48 14.29
C LYS A 506 0.95 2.27 13.76
N PHE A 507 2.17 1.83 14.03
CA PHE A 507 3.38 2.52 13.54
C PHE A 507 3.46 2.56 12.02
N ILE A 508 2.98 1.54 11.30
CA ILE A 508 2.91 1.57 9.83
C ILE A 508 2.02 2.72 9.37
N TYR A 509 0.83 2.86 9.95
CA TYR A 509 -0.08 3.98 9.64
C TYR A 509 0.56 5.35 9.92
N LEU A 510 1.22 5.50 11.07
CA LEU A 510 1.89 6.75 11.42
C LEU A 510 3.03 7.09 10.46
N ALA A 511 3.85 6.10 10.09
CA ALA A 511 4.94 6.28 9.14
C ALA A 511 4.44 6.67 7.74
N VAL A 512 3.41 5.98 7.24
CA VAL A 512 2.79 6.31 5.95
C VAL A 512 2.18 7.71 5.98
N SER A 513 1.49 8.08 7.08
CA SER A 513 0.92 9.42 7.25
C SER A 513 1.97 10.51 7.24
N GLU A 514 3.07 10.35 7.99
CA GLU A 514 4.16 11.34 8.03
C GLU A 514 4.88 11.45 6.68
N TYR A 515 5.04 10.33 5.96
CA TYR A 515 5.60 10.33 4.61
C TYR A 515 4.76 11.16 3.64
N ILE A 516 3.44 10.95 3.64
CA ILE A 516 2.50 11.69 2.78
C ILE A 516 2.46 13.18 3.14
N GLN A 517 2.44 13.52 4.42
CA GLN A 517 2.49 14.92 4.86
C GLN A 517 3.78 15.61 4.42
N SER A 518 4.91 14.93 4.57
CA SER A 518 6.22 15.43 4.13
C SER A 518 6.28 15.62 2.61
N THR A 519 5.67 14.72 1.84
CA THR A 519 5.59 14.80 0.38
C THR A 519 4.73 15.98 -0.05
N LYS A 520 3.51 16.11 0.50
CA LYS A 520 2.64 17.27 0.26
C LYS A 520 3.33 18.61 0.57
N ALA A 521 4.09 18.68 1.66
CA ALA A 521 4.82 19.90 2.02
C ALA A 521 5.94 20.23 1.02
N LYS A 522 6.65 19.23 0.49
CA LYS A 522 7.67 19.42 -0.55
C LYS A 522 7.04 19.88 -1.86
N ASP A 523 5.92 19.29 -2.25
CA ASP A 523 5.20 19.65 -3.49
C ASP A 523 4.74 21.12 -3.43
N SER A 524 4.09 21.53 -2.34
CA SER A 524 3.67 22.92 -2.13
C SER A 524 4.83 23.92 -2.21
N ALA A 525 5.96 23.60 -1.56
CA ALA A 525 7.14 24.47 -1.59
C ALA A 525 7.75 24.58 -3.00
N SER A 526 7.74 23.50 -3.79
CA SER A 526 8.22 23.53 -5.17
C SER A 526 7.35 24.41 -6.08
N MET A 527 6.02 24.35 -5.92
CA MET A 527 5.08 25.18 -6.69
C MET A 527 5.23 26.67 -6.39
N GLU A 528 5.46 27.05 -5.12
CA GLU A 528 5.74 28.45 -4.74
C GLU A 528 7.00 28.98 -5.45
N THR A 529 8.08 28.18 -5.54
CA THR A 529 9.32 28.60 -6.19
C THR A 529 9.24 28.73 -7.72
N GLU A 530 8.40 27.93 -8.38
CA GLU A 530 8.18 28.06 -9.83
C GLU A 530 7.41 29.34 -10.19
N THR A 531 6.51 29.80 -9.31
CA THR A 531 5.70 31.01 -9.56
C THR A 531 6.48 32.32 -9.40
N GLU A 532 7.60 32.36 -8.66
CA GLU A 532 8.35 33.60 -8.42
C GLU A 532 9.33 34.00 -9.55
N TYR A 533 9.70 33.09 -10.47
CA TYR A 533 10.73 33.38 -11.49
C TYR A 533 10.33 33.13 -12.95
N GLY A 534 9.08 32.77 -13.23
CA GLY A 534 8.62 32.43 -14.59
C GLY A 534 8.53 33.59 -15.61
N ASN A 535 8.75 34.86 -15.24
CA ASN A 535 8.44 36.01 -16.12
C ASN A 535 9.55 37.06 -16.31
N LEU A 536 10.83 36.76 -16.06
CA LEU A 536 11.93 37.71 -16.36
C LEU A 536 12.93 37.11 -17.35
N GLN A 537 12.75 37.41 -18.64
CA GLN A 537 13.83 37.31 -19.63
C GLN A 537 14.93 38.32 -19.31
N LEU A 538 16.00 37.87 -18.64
CA LEU A 538 17.26 38.61 -18.57
C LEU A 538 17.92 38.58 -19.95
N LYS A 539 17.72 39.65 -20.73
CA LYS A 539 18.55 39.93 -21.92
C LYS A 539 19.97 40.23 -21.46
N HIS A 540 20.85 39.22 -21.46
CA HIS A 540 22.28 39.45 -21.36
C HIS A 540 22.80 40.11 -22.65
N GLN A 541 23.37 41.32 -22.51
CA GLN A 541 24.21 41.91 -23.55
C GLN A 541 25.55 41.15 -23.60
N PRO A 542 26.10 40.87 -24.80
CA PRO A 542 27.37 40.17 -24.92
C PRO A 542 28.53 41.07 -24.50
N ALA A 543 29.30 40.62 -23.50
CA ALA A 543 30.48 41.33 -23.03
C ALA A 543 31.62 41.28 -24.07
N THR A 544 32.10 42.46 -24.46
CA THR A 544 33.29 42.65 -25.30
C THR A 544 34.56 42.27 -24.54
N ARG A 545 35.34 41.33 -25.11
CA ARG A 545 36.72 41.02 -24.70
C ARG A 545 37.63 42.24 -24.89
N LYS A 546 38.22 42.77 -23.82
CA LYS A 546 39.48 43.52 -23.90
C LYS A 546 40.62 42.61 -23.45
N VAL A 547 41.47 42.26 -24.41
CA VAL A 547 42.79 41.66 -24.18
C VAL A 547 43.77 42.81 -23.96
N SER A 548 44.50 42.79 -22.86
CA SER A 548 45.69 43.62 -22.69
C SER A 548 46.87 42.73 -22.28
N LYS A 549 48.00 43.07 -22.89
CA LYS A 549 49.29 42.38 -22.96
C LYS A 549 49.98 42.21 -21.61
#